data_AF-A0A1G3AYJ9-F1
#
_entry.id   AF-A0A1G3AYJ9-F1
#
_cell.length_a   1.000
_cell.length_b   1.000
_cell.length_c   1.000
_cell.angle_alpha   90.00
_cell.angle_beta   90.00
_cell.angle_gamma   90.00
#
_symmetry.space_group_name_H-M   'P 1'
#
loop_
_entity.id
_entity.type
_entity.pdbx_description
1 polymer ?
#
loop_
_entity_poly.entity_id
_entity_poly.type
_entity_poly.pdbx_seq_one_letter_code
_entity_poly.pdbx_strand_id
1 'polypeptide(L)'
;MVPDIAALVEQEARALLERMGIHAPPVDAYLIANKLGLTVQIDPHLKTRGYSRTRWDLGTIIVGSKNPNKSERKQFTIAHEIGEVSLKGRVEEAHLEEASNLMAINLLLPGEWFKRDAEVSGFDLPRLKKTYFTASHELIAFRMLEFRPMIVTIFDNGSLYKRKSSYPFTVRPSYPLESQCLRDVTLRGEKVSLKDEETNVVGWPVFREDWKRVILRTEVRD
;
A
#
# COMPACT_ATOMS: atom_id res chain seq x y z
N MET A 1 16.96 -16.64 17.78
CA MET A 1 15.55 -16.21 17.75
C MET A 1 15.50 -15.07 16.75
N VAL A 2 14.98 -15.32 15.54
CA VAL A 2 14.88 -14.27 14.51
C VAL A 2 13.82 -13.30 15.04
N PRO A 3 14.13 -11.99 15.18
CA PRO A 3 13.12 -11.00 15.53
C PRO A 3 11.93 -11.12 14.59
N ASP A 4 10.72 -10.91 15.10
CA ASP A 4 9.58 -10.65 14.22
C ASP A 4 9.87 -9.35 13.45
N ILE A 5 10.34 -9.50 12.20
CA ILE A 5 10.76 -8.40 11.32
C ILE A 5 9.60 -7.41 11.16
N ALA A 6 8.35 -7.88 11.11
CA ALA A 6 7.20 -7.01 10.98
C ALA A 6 7.03 -6.10 12.21
N ALA A 7 7.10 -6.67 13.42
CA ALA A 7 7.01 -5.90 14.66
C ALA A 7 8.17 -4.90 14.81
N LEU A 8 9.40 -5.32 14.48
CA LEU A 8 10.57 -4.43 14.46
C LEU A 8 10.35 -3.24 13.52
N VAL A 9 9.95 -3.53 12.28
CA VAL A 9 9.76 -2.50 11.25
C VAL A 9 8.61 -1.55 11.60
N GLU A 10 7.51 -2.05 12.17
CA GLU A 10 6.41 -1.20 12.64
C GLU A 10 6.87 -0.25 13.76
N GLN A 11 7.65 -0.76 14.72
CA GLN A 11 8.22 0.07 15.79
C GLN A 11 9.15 1.14 15.23
N GLU A 12 10.01 0.78 14.27
CA GLU A 12 10.93 1.72 13.62
C GLU A 12 10.23 2.77 12.77
N ALA A 13 9.19 2.38 12.03
CA ALA A 13 8.38 3.31 11.26
C ALA A 13 7.71 4.33 12.19
N ARG A 14 7.10 3.87 13.29
CA ARG A 14 6.49 4.75 14.29
C ARG A 14 7.51 5.70 14.93
N ALA A 15 8.65 5.17 15.39
CA ALA A 15 9.72 5.99 15.97
C ALA A 15 10.27 7.01 14.97
N LEU A 16 10.40 6.64 13.69
CA LEU A 16 10.81 7.57 12.65
C LEU A 16 9.77 8.68 12.46
N LEU A 17 8.48 8.37 12.36
CA LEU A 17 7.42 9.38 12.22
C LEU A 17 7.41 10.35 13.42
N GLU A 18 7.55 9.83 14.64
CA GLU A 18 7.64 10.64 15.87
C GLU A 18 8.86 11.58 15.83
N ARG A 19 10.06 11.07 15.53
CA ARG A 19 11.27 11.90 15.40
C ARG A 19 11.14 12.96 14.31
N MET A 20 10.40 12.67 13.25
CA MET A 20 10.14 13.61 12.17
C MET A 20 9.01 14.60 12.48
N GLY A 21 8.32 14.47 13.63
CA GLY A 21 7.18 15.32 14.01
C GLY A 21 5.97 15.14 13.09
N ILE A 22 5.79 13.94 12.53
CA ILE A 22 4.66 13.58 11.68
C ILE A 22 3.67 12.80 12.55
N HIS A 23 2.46 13.33 12.72
CA HIS A 23 1.48 12.79 13.68
C HIS A 23 0.13 12.41 13.05
N ALA A 24 -0.01 12.57 11.73
CA ALA A 24 -1.22 12.23 11.00
C ALA A 24 -0.89 11.97 9.51
N PRO A 25 -1.75 11.21 8.80
CA PRO A 25 -1.67 11.12 7.35
C PRO A 25 -2.08 12.44 6.67
N PRO A 26 -1.70 12.65 5.40
CA PRO A 26 -0.83 11.80 4.58
C PRO A 26 0.64 11.87 5.03
N VAL A 27 1.37 10.77 4.89
CA VAL A 27 2.83 10.78 5.07
C VAL A 27 3.49 11.04 3.71
N ASP A 28 4.37 12.05 3.66
CA ASP A 28 5.19 12.37 2.49
C ASP A 28 6.62 11.83 2.68
N ALA A 29 6.99 10.82 1.89
CA ALA A 29 8.30 10.20 1.95
C ALA A 29 9.42 11.14 1.46
N TYR A 30 9.12 12.13 0.60
CA TYR A 30 10.10 13.17 0.24
C TYR A 30 10.47 14.03 1.45
N LEU A 31 9.47 14.41 2.26
CA LEU A 31 9.71 15.18 3.47
C LEU A 31 10.55 14.41 4.47
N ILE A 32 10.28 13.11 4.65
CA ILE A 32 11.08 12.23 5.51
C ILE A 32 12.51 12.14 4.99
N ALA A 33 12.70 11.85 3.70
CA ALA A 33 14.04 11.77 3.09
C ALA A 33 14.83 13.07 3.30
N ASN A 34 14.22 14.22 3.04
CA ASN A 34 14.85 15.53 3.23
C ASN A 34 15.25 15.78 4.70
N LYS A 35 14.37 15.45 5.66
CA LYS A 35 14.69 15.59 7.10
C LYS A 35 15.78 14.63 7.58
N LEU A 36 15.96 13.50 6.89
CA LEU A 36 17.08 12.57 7.11
C LEU A 36 18.37 13.01 6.42
N GLY A 37 18.39 14.15 5.71
CA GLY A 37 19.54 14.59 4.92
C GLY A 37 19.75 13.79 3.64
N LEU A 38 18.74 13.03 3.19
CA LEU A 38 18.79 12.25 1.96
C LEU A 38 18.30 13.10 0.79
N THR A 39 19.12 13.22 -0.24
CA THR A 39 18.73 13.89 -1.49
C THR A 39 17.94 12.92 -2.37
N VAL A 40 16.76 13.32 -2.85
CA VAL A 40 15.99 12.49 -3.80
C VAL A 40 16.17 13.02 -5.23
N GLN A 41 16.61 12.14 -6.13
CA GLN A 41 16.78 12.43 -7.56
C GLN A 41 15.85 11.53 -8.39
N ILE A 42 15.21 12.11 -9.40
CA ILE A 42 14.38 11.35 -10.34
C ILE A 42 15.18 11.10 -11.61
N ASP A 43 15.33 9.84 -11.99
CA ASP A 43 15.97 9.43 -13.22
C ASP A 43 14.96 8.70 -14.12
N PRO A 44 14.50 9.30 -15.23
CA PRO A 44 13.54 8.66 -16.13
C PRO A 44 14.15 7.52 -16.96
N HIS A 45 15.49 7.44 -17.02
CA HIS A 45 16.22 6.42 -17.78
C HIS A 45 16.63 5.21 -16.93
N LEU A 46 16.44 5.29 -15.61
CA LEU A 46 16.75 4.20 -14.71
C LEU A 46 15.92 2.95 -15.08
N LYS A 47 16.62 1.81 -15.20
CA LYS A 47 15.99 0.52 -15.52
C LYS A 47 15.32 -0.12 -14.29
N THR A 48 15.81 0.19 -13.09
CA THR A 48 15.25 -0.27 -11.81
C THR A 48 14.19 0.70 -11.28
N ARG A 49 13.50 0.32 -10.20
CA ARG A 49 12.48 1.17 -9.56
C ARG A 49 13.11 2.33 -8.79
N GLY A 50 14.21 2.06 -8.11
CA GLY A 50 15.01 3.01 -7.36
C GLY A 50 16.21 2.30 -6.75
N TYR A 51 17.07 3.07 -6.11
CA TYR A 51 18.11 2.59 -5.19
C TYR A 51 18.63 3.76 -4.36
N SER A 52 19.21 3.45 -3.20
CA SER A 52 19.95 4.40 -2.38
C SER A 52 21.46 4.25 -2.59
N ARG A 53 22.19 5.36 -2.48
CA ARG A 53 23.66 5.36 -2.48
C ARG A 53 24.19 6.43 -1.54
N THR A 54 25.34 6.16 -0.94
CA THR A 54 26.06 7.15 -0.12
C THR A 54 27.37 7.50 -0.80
N ARG A 55 27.66 8.79 -0.93
CA ARG A 55 28.95 9.28 -1.45
C ARG A 55 29.39 10.49 -0.63
N TRP A 56 30.59 10.43 -0.06
CA TRP A 56 31.12 11.51 0.81
C TRP A 56 30.15 11.88 1.94
N ASP A 57 29.60 10.87 2.61
CA ASP A 57 28.59 10.97 3.67
C ASP A 57 27.25 11.62 3.26
N LEU A 58 27.06 11.93 1.97
CA LEU A 58 25.79 12.39 1.42
C LEU A 58 24.99 11.20 0.89
N GLY A 59 23.86 10.91 1.55
CA GLY A 59 22.89 9.92 1.08
C GLY A 59 22.05 10.46 -0.07
N THR A 60 21.91 9.69 -1.14
CA THR A 60 21.06 10.01 -2.29
C THR A 60 20.14 8.83 -2.60
N ILE A 61 18.85 9.09 -2.73
CA ILE A 61 17.85 8.15 -3.25
C ILE A 61 17.60 8.49 -4.72
N ILE A 62 17.78 7.52 -5.61
CA ILE A 62 17.51 7.67 -7.04
C ILE A 62 16.24 6.88 -7.35
N VAL A 63 15.24 7.54 -7.95
CA VAL A 63 13.94 6.94 -8.26
C VAL A 63 13.75 6.87 -9.77
N GLY A 64 13.50 5.66 -10.26
CA GLY A 64 13.16 5.39 -11.65
C GLY A 64 11.71 5.73 -11.94
N SER A 65 11.46 6.83 -12.66
CA SER A 65 10.10 7.17 -13.09
C SER A 65 10.06 7.77 -14.49
N LYS A 66 9.49 7.02 -15.43
CA LYS A 66 9.16 7.50 -16.77
C LYS A 66 7.96 8.45 -16.79
N ASN A 67 7.16 8.49 -15.73
CA ASN A 67 5.96 9.31 -15.67
C ASN A 67 5.98 10.17 -14.38
N PRO A 68 6.26 11.48 -14.50
CA PRO A 68 6.33 12.38 -13.35
C PRO A 68 5.00 12.50 -12.59
N ASN A 69 3.87 12.16 -13.21
CA ASN A 69 2.53 12.24 -12.61
C ASN A 69 2.17 11.04 -11.73
N LYS A 70 2.94 9.93 -11.75
CA LYS A 70 2.71 8.79 -10.84
C LYS A 70 3.35 9.03 -9.46
N SER A 71 2.82 9.99 -8.71
CA SER A 71 3.31 10.41 -7.39
C SER A 71 3.36 9.25 -6.38
N GLU A 72 2.32 8.42 -6.30
CA GLU A 72 2.20 7.32 -5.33
C GLU A 72 3.33 6.28 -5.45
N ARG A 73 3.72 5.92 -6.68
CA ARG A 73 4.80 4.95 -6.91
C ARG A 73 6.14 5.52 -6.46
N LYS A 74 6.36 6.82 -6.67
CA LYS A 74 7.55 7.52 -6.18
C LYS A 74 7.57 7.56 -4.66
N GLN A 75 6.44 7.88 -4.02
CA GLN A 75 6.30 7.84 -2.56
C GLN A 75 6.66 6.46 -2.00
N PHE A 76 6.12 5.39 -2.58
CA PHE A 76 6.45 4.02 -2.17
C PHE A 76 7.93 3.70 -2.35
N THR A 77 8.52 4.02 -3.52
CA THR A 77 9.95 3.79 -3.74
C THR A 77 10.79 4.56 -2.73
N ILE A 78 10.54 5.85 -2.50
CA ILE A 78 11.34 6.62 -1.53
C ILE A 78 11.20 6.05 -0.12
N ALA A 79 9.98 5.68 0.30
CA ALA A 79 9.75 5.07 1.61
C ALA A 79 10.45 3.69 1.75
N HIS A 80 10.52 2.92 0.66
CA HIS A 80 11.28 1.67 0.60
C HIS A 80 12.77 1.92 0.80
N GLU A 81 13.34 2.89 0.06
CA GLU A 81 14.77 3.23 0.15
C GLU A 81 15.14 3.84 1.52
N ILE A 82 14.23 4.61 2.14
CA ILE A 82 14.37 5.03 3.54
C ILE A 82 14.47 3.82 4.47
N GLY A 83 13.66 2.79 4.22
CA GLY A 83 13.73 1.51 4.94
C GLY A 83 15.06 0.83 4.78
N GLU A 84 15.56 0.71 3.55
CA GLU A 84 16.84 0.06 3.27
C GLU A 84 17.98 0.76 4.05
N VAL A 85 18.05 2.09 3.96
CA VAL A 85 19.07 2.88 4.69
C VAL A 85 18.92 2.75 6.20
N SER A 86 17.69 2.78 6.73
CA SER A 86 17.43 2.80 8.18
C SER A 86 17.59 1.44 8.85
N LEU A 87 17.43 0.35 8.09
CA LEU A 87 17.43 -1.02 8.58
C LEU A 87 18.73 -1.77 8.27
N LYS A 88 19.57 -1.25 7.37
CA LYS A 88 20.87 -1.84 7.04
C LYS A 88 21.74 -2.04 8.28
N GLY A 89 22.26 -3.25 8.46
CA GLY A 89 23.03 -3.65 9.64
C GLY A 89 22.20 -3.93 10.90
N ARG A 90 20.88 -3.73 10.86
CA ARG A 90 19.94 -4.05 11.95
C ARG A 90 19.08 -5.28 11.64
N VAL A 91 18.88 -5.57 10.37
CA VAL A 91 18.30 -6.81 9.86
C VAL A 91 19.33 -7.56 9.03
N GLU A 92 19.20 -8.88 8.92
CA GLU A 92 20.05 -9.67 8.04
C GLU A 92 19.83 -9.27 6.58
N GLU A 93 20.90 -9.25 5.77
CA GLU A 93 20.85 -8.81 4.38
C GLU A 93 19.80 -9.58 3.55
N ALA A 94 19.62 -10.87 3.83
CA ALA A 94 18.62 -11.72 3.16
C ALA A 94 17.17 -11.26 3.39
N HIS A 95 16.91 -10.50 4.46
CA HIS A 95 15.60 -9.99 4.84
C HIS A 95 15.43 -8.49 4.59
N LEU A 96 16.48 -7.79 4.14
CA LEU A 96 16.47 -6.33 4.00
C LEU A 96 15.41 -5.85 3.01
N GLU A 97 15.27 -6.51 1.85
CA GLU A 97 14.24 -6.19 0.84
C GLU A 97 12.81 -6.30 1.42
N GLU A 98 12.53 -7.37 2.16
CA GLU A 98 11.23 -7.59 2.81
C GLU A 98 10.98 -6.52 3.86
N ALA A 99 11.97 -6.25 4.71
CA ALA A 99 11.89 -5.25 5.77
C ALA A 99 11.71 -3.82 5.21
N SER A 100 12.37 -3.49 4.10
CA SER A 100 12.21 -2.22 3.37
C SER A 100 10.80 -2.07 2.78
N ASN A 101 10.24 -3.14 2.23
CA ASN A 101 8.85 -3.14 1.76
C ASN A 101 7.86 -2.94 2.92
N LEU A 102 8.08 -3.59 4.06
CA LEU A 102 7.28 -3.38 5.27
C LEU A 102 7.44 -1.96 5.83
N MET A 103 8.64 -1.36 5.73
CA MET A 103 8.87 0.02 6.16
C MET A 103 8.08 0.97 5.27
N ALA A 104 8.10 0.77 3.95
CA ALA A 104 7.31 1.58 3.03
C ALA A 104 5.81 1.53 3.35
N ILE A 105 5.27 0.34 3.66
CA ILE A 105 3.88 0.16 4.08
C ILE A 105 3.62 0.92 5.39
N ASN A 106 4.45 0.71 6.42
CA ASN A 106 4.22 1.28 7.75
C ASN A 106 4.49 2.79 7.81
N LEU A 107 5.30 3.36 6.93
CA LEU A 107 5.44 4.81 6.80
C LEU A 107 4.24 5.43 6.08
N LEU A 108 3.80 4.86 4.95
CA LEU A 108 2.72 5.45 4.16
C LEU A 108 1.33 5.18 4.75
N LEU A 109 1.16 4.05 5.45
CA LEU A 109 -0.07 3.59 6.09
C LEU A 109 0.20 3.13 7.54
N PRO A 110 0.58 4.04 8.46
CA PRO A 110 0.92 3.67 9.84
C PRO A 110 -0.22 2.90 10.52
N GLY A 111 0.11 1.77 11.16
CA GLY A 111 -0.87 0.75 11.58
C GLY A 111 -1.99 1.30 12.45
N GLU A 112 -1.66 1.97 13.56
CA GLU A 112 -2.65 2.54 14.47
C GLU A 112 -3.55 3.61 13.82
N TRP A 113 -2.96 4.50 13.01
CA TRP A 113 -3.71 5.55 12.32
C TRP A 113 -4.65 4.93 11.30
N PHE A 114 -4.12 4.00 10.48
CA PHE A 114 -4.87 3.36 9.41
C PHE A 114 -6.01 2.52 9.96
N LYS A 115 -5.78 1.74 11.02
CA LYS A 115 -6.82 0.95 11.68
C LYS A 115 -7.99 1.83 12.11
N ARG A 116 -7.70 2.92 12.85
CA ARG A 116 -8.72 3.87 13.32
C ARG A 116 -9.52 4.45 12.15
N ASP A 117 -8.83 4.95 11.13
CA ASP A 117 -9.48 5.59 9.99
C ASP A 117 -10.27 4.58 9.14
N ALA A 118 -9.79 3.34 9.02
CA ALA A 118 -10.48 2.25 8.34
C ALA A 118 -11.76 1.85 9.09
N GLU A 119 -11.70 1.72 10.41
CA GLU A 119 -12.88 1.45 11.23
C GLU A 119 -13.93 2.57 11.13
N VAL A 120 -13.51 3.83 11.25
CA VAL A 120 -14.39 5.01 11.14
C VAL A 120 -15.01 5.16 9.75
N SER A 121 -14.29 4.75 8.71
CA SER A 121 -14.79 4.80 7.32
C SER A 121 -15.60 3.58 6.91
N GLY A 122 -15.67 2.53 7.75
CA GLY A 122 -16.25 1.25 7.37
C GLY A 122 -15.46 0.56 6.25
N PHE A 123 -14.13 0.77 6.20
CA PHE A 123 -13.22 0.25 5.17
C PHE A 123 -13.60 0.72 3.76
N ASP A 124 -14.10 1.96 3.63
CA ASP A 124 -14.41 2.57 2.33
C ASP A 124 -13.14 3.06 1.63
N LEU A 125 -12.77 2.39 0.53
CA LEU A 125 -11.52 2.63 -0.19
C LEU A 125 -11.38 4.10 -0.70
N PRO A 126 -12.38 4.72 -1.35
CA PRO A 126 -12.27 6.12 -1.76
C PRO A 126 -12.08 7.09 -0.59
N ARG A 127 -12.77 6.87 0.54
CA ARG A 127 -12.59 7.71 1.74
C ARG A 127 -11.18 7.58 2.31
N LEU A 128 -10.67 6.36 2.45
CA LEU A 128 -9.29 6.12 2.89
C LEU A 128 -8.27 6.69 1.90
N LYS A 129 -8.52 6.59 0.60
CA LYS A 129 -7.64 7.15 -0.43
C LYS A 129 -7.52 8.67 -0.34
N LYS A 130 -8.58 9.38 0.06
CA LYS A 130 -8.52 10.83 0.29
C LYS A 130 -7.60 11.17 1.47
N THR A 131 -7.64 10.39 2.55
CA THR A 131 -6.79 10.57 3.73
C THR A 131 -5.33 10.17 3.46
N TYR A 132 -5.13 9.01 2.83
CA TYR A 132 -3.82 8.41 2.54
C TYR A 132 -3.43 8.60 1.07
N PHE A 133 -3.53 9.84 0.56
CA PHE A 133 -3.41 10.08 -0.87
C PHE A 133 -2.00 9.84 -1.44
N THR A 134 -0.99 9.69 -0.59
CA THR A 134 0.38 9.31 -1.00
C THR A 134 0.53 7.80 -1.25
N ALA A 135 -0.37 6.96 -0.73
CA ALA A 135 -0.42 5.52 -0.96
C ALA A 135 -1.35 5.16 -2.12
N SER A 136 -1.06 4.10 -2.88
CA SER A 136 -1.93 3.66 -3.96
C SER A 136 -3.22 3.00 -3.44
N HIS A 137 -4.27 2.98 -4.27
CA HIS A 137 -5.50 2.26 -3.97
C HIS A 137 -5.25 0.77 -3.65
N GLU A 138 -4.32 0.15 -4.37
CA GLU A 138 -3.93 -1.24 -4.12
C GLU A 138 -3.29 -1.41 -2.75
N LEU A 139 -2.37 -0.52 -2.37
CA LEU A 139 -1.68 -0.60 -1.09
C LEU A 139 -2.68 -0.42 0.06
N ILE A 140 -3.57 0.57 -0.05
CA ILE A 140 -4.65 0.82 0.92
C ILE A 140 -5.55 -0.41 1.05
N ALA A 141 -6.00 -0.97 -0.08
CA ALA A 141 -6.87 -2.14 -0.07
C ALA A 141 -6.21 -3.35 0.61
N PHE A 142 -4.94 -3.63 0.32
CA PHE A 142 -4.24 -4.73 1.01
C PHE A 142 -3.96 -4.46 2.48
N ARG A 143 -3.72 -3.21 2.88
CA ARG A 143 -3.55 -2.86 4.29
C ARG A 143 -4.82 -3.11 5.13
N MET A 144 -6.00 -3.06 4.52
CA MET A 144 -7.26 -3.43 5.20
C MET A 144 -7.27 -4.87 5.71
N LEU A 145 -6.59 -5.80 5.00
CA LEU A 145 -6.57 -7.21 5.32
C LEU A 145 -5.96 -7.50 6.70
N GLU A 146 -5.09 -6.62 7.18
CA GLU A 146 -4.43 -6.76 8.49
C GLU A 146 -5.37 -6.48 9.67
N PHE A 147 -6.46 -5.75 9.46
CA PHE A 147 -7.31 -5.25 10.55
C PHE A 147 -8.70 -5.87 10.59
N ARG A 148 -9.15 -6.51 9.51
CA ARG A 148 -10.41 -7.24 9.47
C ARG A 148 -10.32 -8.41 8.47
N PRO A 149 -10.80 -9.61 8.83
CA PRO A 149 -10.91 -10.72 7.90
C PRO A 149 -11.75 -10.33 6.68
N MET A 150 -11.14 -10.33 5.51
CA MET A 150 -11.81 -10.07 4.23
C MET A 150 -10.97 -10.62 3.09
N ILE A 151 -11.52 -10.52 1.87
CA ILE A 151 -10.84 -10.82 0.63
C ILE A 151 -10.74 -9.54 -0.18
N VAL A 152 -9.57 -9.27 -0.74
CA VAL A 152 -9.34 -8.19 -1.69
C VAL A 152 -8.98 -8.80 -3.04
N THR A 153 -9.76 -8.45 -4.06
CA THR A 153 -9.56 -8.92 -5.43
C THR A 153 -9.41 -7.73 -6.36
N ILE A 154 -8.33 -7.70 -7.12
CA ILE A 154 -8.00 -6.64 -8.06
C ILE A 154 -8.06 -7.21 -9.46
N PHE A 155 -8.82 -6.54 -10.31
CA PHE A 155 -8.90 -6.80 -11.74
C PHE A 155 -8.30 -5.62 -12.49
N ASP A 156 -7.48 -5.90 -13.49
CA ASP A 156 -6.94 -4.92 -14.42
C ASP A 156 -7.41 -5.26 -15.83
N ASN A 157 -8.09 -4.30 -16.47
CA ASN A 157 -8.73 -4.46 -17.77
C ASN A 157 -9.61 -5.73 -17.85
N GLY A 158 -10.34 -6.02 -16.77
CA GLY A 158 -11.22 -7.18 -16.63
C GLY A 158 -10.53 -8.50 -16.31
N SER A 159 -9.20 -8.56 -16.35
CA SER A 159 -8.42 -9.75 -16.01
C SER A 159 -8.02 -9.75 -14.55
N LEU A 160 -8.07 -10.92 -13.89
CA LEU A 160 -7.64 -11.05 -12.50
C LEU A 160 -6.15 -10.69 -12.39
N TYR A 161 -5.86 -9.61 -11.67
CA TYR A 161 -4.49 -9.19 -11.40
C TYR A 161 -3.98 -9.83 -10.11
N LYS A 162 -4.75 -9.75 -9.03
CA LYS A 162 -4.33 -10.22 -7.71
C LYS A 162 -5.51 -10.50 -6.80
N ARG A 163 -5.42 -11.54 -5.99
CA ARG A 163 -6.39 -11.87 -4.93
C ARG A 163 -5.62 -12.18 -3.65
N LYS A 164 -6.07 -11.63 -2.53
CA LYS A 164 -5.55 -11.95 -1.20
C LYS A 164 -6.70 -12.10 -0.22
N SER A 165 -6.56 -13.00 0.75
CA SER A 165 -7.49 -13.23 1.84
C SER A 165 -6.74 -13.15 3.16
N SER A 166 -7.36 -12.60 4.20
CA SER A 166 -6.88 -12.66 5.59
C SER A 166 -7.66 -13.63 6.47
N TYR A 167 -8.60 -14.40 5.91
CA TYR A 167 -9.27 -15.46 6.65
C TYR A 167 -8.29 -16.57 7.05
N PRO A 168 -8.46 -17.19 8.23
CA PRO A 168 -7.62 -18.30 8.70
C PRO A 168 -7.95 -19.64 8.02
N PHE A 169 -8.85 -19.64 7.04
CA PHE A 169 -9.31 -20.81 6.30
C PHE A 169 -9.23 -20.56 4.78
N THR A 170 -9.24 -21.65 4.02
CA THR A 170 -9.28 -21.59 2.56
C THR A 170 -10.62 -21.03 2.09
N VAL A 171 -10.57 -19.82 1.52
CA VAL A 171 -11.74 -19.20 0.87
C VAL A 171 -11.95 -19.75 -0.53
N ARG A 172 -13.16 -19.61 -1.08
CA ARG A 172 -13.42 -19.99 -2.46
C ARG A 172 -12.53 -19.18 -3.43
N PRO A 173 -12.11 -19.78 -4.56
CA PRO A 173 -11.38 -19.05 -5.60
C PRO A 173 -12.16 -17.83 -6.13
N SER A 174 -13.49 -17.92 -6.15
CA SER A 174 -14.41 -16.80 -6.43
C SER A 174 -15.79 -17.07 -5.83
N TYR A 175 -16.53 -15.99 -5.54
CA TYR A 175 -17.94 -16.04 -5.14
C TYR A 175 -18.84 -15.47 -6.27
N PRO A 176 -20.09 -15.94 -6.43
CA PRO A 176 -20.99 -15.46 -7.50
C PRO A 176 -21.18 -13.94 -7.50
N LEU A 177 -21.35 -13.32 -6.32
CA LEU A 177 -21.48 -11.87 -6.19
C LEU A 177 -20.22 -11.09 -6.60
N GLU A 178 -19.02 -11.68 -6.53
CA GLU A 178 -17.81 -11.00 -7.01
C GLU A 178 -17.87 -10.80 -8.53
N SER A 179 -18.34 -11.80 -9.27
CA SER A 179 -18.51 -11.71 -10.71
C SER A 179 -19.61 -10.72 -11.09
N GLN A 180 -20.72 -10.69 -10.34
CA GLN A 180 -21.77 -9.71 -10.56
C GLN A 180 -21.29 -8.28 -10.25
N CYS A 181 -20.63 -8.09 -9.11
CA CYS A 181 -20.11 -6.79 -8.69
C CYS A 181 -19.07 -6.27 -9.69
N LEU A 182 -18.16 -7.13 -10.17
CA LEU A 182 -17.19 -6.76 -11.21
C LEU A 182 -17.88 -6.23 -12.47
N ARG A 183 -18.91 -6.93 -12.97
CA ARG A 183 -19.69 -6.48 -14.13
C ARG A 183 -20.36 -5.14 -13.88
N ASP A 184 -21.04 -4.99 -12.75
CA ASP A 184 -21.80 -3.79 -12.42
C ASP A 184 -20.89 -2.57 -12.23
N VAL A 185 -19.76 -2.70 -11.53
CA VAL A 185 -18.76 -1.63 -11.37
C VAL A 185 -18.16 -1.25 -12.72
N THR A 186 -17.85 -2.24 -13.55
CA THR A 186 -17.25 -1.99 -14.87
C THR A 186 -18.21 -1.25 -15.79
N LEU A 187 -19.49 -1.63 -15.78
CA LEU A 187 -20.53 -1.02 -16.60
C LEU A 187 -20.87 0.40 -16.14
N ARG A 188 -21.06 0.60 -14.83
CA ARG A 188 -21.54 1.87 -14.28
C ARG A 188 -20.42 2.89 -14.05
N GLY A 189 -19.18 2.43 -13.85
CA GLY A 189 -18.06 3.31 -13.51
C GLY A 189 -18.18 3.97 -12.14
N GLU A 190 -18.95 3.37 -11.23
CA GLU A 190 -19.16 3.85 -9.87
C GLU A 190 -19.03 2.73 -8.83
N LYS A 191 -19.04 3.09 -7.54
CA LYS A 191 -19.04 2.11 -6.44
C LYS A 191 -20.32 1.27 -6.50
N VAL A 192 -20.17 -0.05 -6.41
CA VAL A 192 -21.30 -0.98 -6.29
C VAL A 192 -21.17 -1.76 -4.98
N SER A 193 -22.29 -2.06 -4.33
CA SER A 193 -22.34 -2.88 -3.12
C SER A 193 -23.45 -3.91 -3.27
N LEU A 194 -23.10 -5.19 -3.22
CA LEU A 194 -23.99 -6.33 -3.35
C LEU A 194 -23.87 -7.21 -2.10
N LYS A 195 -24.97 -7.84 -1.71
CA LYS A 195 -25.05 -8.66 -0.52
C LYS A 195 -26.05 -9.80 -0.76
N ASP A 196 -25.64 -11.01 -0.43
CA ASP A 196 -26.48 -12.22 -0.38
C ASP A 196 -26.34 -12.88 0.99
N GLU A 197 -26.73 -14.14 1.13
CA GLU A 197 -26.64 -14.90 2.38
C GLU A 197 -25.18 -15.22 2.76
N GLU A 198 -24.30 -15.49 1.77
CA GLU A 198 -22.91 -15.94 2.00
C GLU A 198 -21.92 -14.79 2.08
N THR A 199 -22.17 -13.67 1.40
CA THR A 199 -21.16 -12.62 1.17
C THR A 199 -21.72 -11.20 1.18
N ASN A 200 -20.82 -10.26 1.46
CA ASN A 200 -20.96 -8.83 1.23
C ASN A 200 -19.81 -8.38 0.32
N VAL A 201 -20.12 -7.96 -0.91
CA VAL A 201 -19.13 -7.54 -1.90
C VAL A 201 -19.29 -6.06 -2.20
N VAL A 202 -18.23 -5.29 -2.00
CA VAL A 202 -18.14 -3.89 -2.41
C VAL A 202 -17.08 -3.77 -3.48
N GLY A 203 -17.41 -3.12 -4.60
CA GLY A 203 -16.47 -2.89 -5.69
C GLY A 203 -16.30 -1.41 -5.97
N TRP A 204 -15.05 -1.00 -6.26
CA TRP A 204 -14.71 0.37 -6.61
C TRP A 204 -13.95 0.44 -7.95
N PRO A 205 -14.31 1.38 -8.83
CA PRO A 205 -13.58 1.65 -10.05
C PRO A 205 -12.39 2.56 -9.77
N VAL A 206 -11.22 2.21 -10.32
CA VAL A 206 -10.02 3.04 -10.37
C VAL A 206 -9.66 3.18 -11.86
N PHE A 207 -10.44 4.00 -12.56
CA PHE A 207 -10.34 4.14 -14.01
C PHE A 207 -9.48 5.35 -14.39
N ARG A 208 -8.67 5.17 -15.43
CA ARG A 208 -7.88 6.18 -16.12
C ARG A 208 -8.13 6.01 -17.62
N GLU A 209 -7.71 6.98 -18.43
CA GLU A 209 -7.97 7.00 -19.88
C GLU A 209 -7.59 5.69 -20.60
N ASP A 210 -6.46 5.09 -20.23
CA ASP A 210 -5.88 3.89 -20.85
C ASP A 210 -5.92 2.64 -19.95
N TRP A 211 -6.44 2.76 -18.73
CA TRP A 211 -6.31 1.72 -17.71
C TRP A 211 -7.54 1.64 -16.81
N LYS A 212 -8.20 0.48 -16.80
CA LYS A 212 -9.36 0.25 -15.94
C LYS A 212 -9.04 -0.79 -14.88
N ARG A 213 -8.87 -0.34 -13.64
CA ARG A 213 -8.76 -1.22 -12.48
C ARG A 213 -10.07 -1.29 -11.72
N VAL A 214 -10.48 -2.47 -11.29
CA VAL A 214 -11.57 -2.68 -10.33
C VAL A 214 -10.99 -3.35 -9.09
N ILE A 215 -11.30 -2.80 -7.92
CA ILE A 215 -10.92 -3.39 -6.63
C ILE A 215 -12.20 -3.84 -5.94
N LEU A 216 -12.28 -5.12 -5.63
CA LEU A 216 -13.36 -5.72 -4.85
C LEU A 216 -12.87 -6.00 -3.43
N ARG A 217 -13.74 -5.72 -2.46
CA ARG A 217 -13.66 -6.17 -1.08
C ARG A 217 -14.82 -7.12 -0.82
N THR A 218 -14.52 -8.34 -0.40
CA THR A 218 -15.51 -9.38 -0.09
C THR A 218 -15.37 -9.79 1.37
N GLU A 219 -16.46 -9.66 2.13
CA GLU A 219 -16.60 -10.22 3.47
C GLU A 219 -17.49 -11.47 3.36
N VAL A 220 -16.98 -12.61 3.80
CA VAL A 220 -17.73 -13.88 3.94
C VAL A 220 -18.53 -13.80 5.24
N ARG A 221 -19.79 -14.24 5.20
CA ARG A 221 -20.64 -14.38 6.37
C ARG A 221 -20.54 -15.77 6.96
N ASP A 222 -20.62 -15.80 8.29
CA ASP A 222 -20.85 -17.01 9.06
C ASP A 222 -22.31 -17.47 8.95
#